data_AF-A0A9E4EGX6-F1
#
_entry.id   AF-A0A9E4EGX6-F1
#
_cell.length_a   1.000
_cell.length_b   1.000
_cell.length_c   1.000
_cell.angle_alpha   90.00
_cell.angle_beta   90.00
_cell.angle_gamma   90.00
#
_symmetry.space_group_name_H-M   'P 1'
#
loop_
_entity.id
_entity.type
_entity.pdbx_description
1 polymer ?
#
loop_
_entity_poly.entity_id
_entity_poly.type
_entity_poly.pdbx_seq_one_letter_code
_entity_poly.pdbx_strand_id
1 'polypeptide(L)' 'RIVASGGFGVDKIRTFEALGVPVDTYGVGSSLVANHGDFDFTADIVRTDGKPAAKVGRTFKPNARLELVT' A
#
# COMPACT_ATOMS: atom_id res chain seq x y z
N ARG A 1 -1.16 16.20 13.85
CA ARG A 1 -1.01 14.75 14.09
C ARG A 1 -0.36 14.14 12.86
N ILE A 2 0.69 13.34 13.03
CA ILE A 2 1.50 12.66 12.03
C ILE A 2 1.15 11.17 12.08
N VAL A 3 0.80 10.60 10.92
CA VAL A 3 0.51 9.18 10.78
C VAL A 3 1.57 8.55 9.88
N ALA A 4 2.21 7.49 10.33
CA ALA A 4 3.22 6.77 9.56
C ALA A 4 2.69 5.38 9.18
N SER A 5 2.83 4.98 7.92
CA SER A 5 2.44 3.66 7.43
C SER A 5 3.47 3.13 6.43
N GLY A 6 3.36 1.85 6.07
CA GLY A 6 4.27 1.19 5.11
C GLY A 6 5.33 0.34 5.80
N GLY A 7 5.12 -0.98 5.76
CA GLY A 7 6.05 -1.97 6.30
C GLY A 7 6.35 -1.79 7.79
N PHE A 8 5.43 -1.21 8.56
CA PHE A 8 5.57 -1.16 10.01
C PHE A 8 5.27 -2.51 10.62
N GLY A 9 6.12 -2.89 11.57
CA GLY A 9 6.00 -4.05 12.44
C GLY A 9 6.70 -3.71 13.76
N VAL A 10 6.78 -4.67 14.68
CA VAL A 10 7.25 -4.43 16.07
C VAL A 10 8.61 -3.72 16.10
N ASP A 11 9.61 -4.22 15.37
CA ASP A 11 10.98 -3.69 15.45
C ASP A 11 11.12 -2.28 14.88
N LYS A 12 10.41 -1.98 13.79
CA LYS A 12 10.40 -0.64 13.18
C LYS A 12 9.71 0.37 14.09
N ILE A 13 8.60 -0.02 14.75
CA ILE A 13 7.91 0.84 15.73
C ILE A 13 8.84 1.11 16.92
N ARG A 14 9.46 0.08 17.51
CA ARG A 14 10.42 0.25 18.62
C ARG A 14 11.56 1.20 18.27
N THR A 15 12.07 1.11 17.05
CA THR A 15 13.13 2.01 16.56
C THR A 15 12.64 3.45 16.50
N PHE A 16 11.43 3.69 16.01
CA PHE A 16 10.84 5.04 15.94
C PHE A 16 10.63 5.64 17.33
N GLU A 17 10.09 4.85 18.27
CA GLU A 17 9.91 5.28 19.67
C GLU A 17 11.26 5.60 20.34
N ALA A 18 12.27 4.74 20.15
CA ALA A 18 13.60 4.95 20.73
C ALA A 18 14.31 6.21 20.18
N LEU A 19 14.03 6.56 18.93
CA LEU A 19 14.57 7.77 18.29
C LEU A 19 13.72 9.02 18.58
N GLY A 20 12.60 8.91 19.29
CA GLY A 20 11.70 10.02 19.57
C GLY A 20 11.10 10.63 18.29
N VAL A 21 10.87 9.82 17.25
CA VAL A 21 10.29 10.31 16.00
C VAL A 21 8.87 10.84 16.29
N PRO A 22 8.51 12.05 15.84
CA PRO A 22 7.21 12.64 16.15
C PRO A 22 6.10 11.99 15.31
N VAL A 23 5.69 10.77 15.66
CA VAL A 23 4.57 10.05 15.05
C VAL A 23 3.46 9.89 16.08
N ASP A 24 2.25 10.33 15.74
CA ASP A 24 1.08 10.19 16.60
C ASP A 24 0.40 8.82 16.43
N THR A 25 0.54 8.16 15.28
CA THR A 25 -0.12 6.88 14.98
C THR A 25 0.62 6.07 13.92
N TYR A 26 0.65 4.74 14.07
CA TYR A 26 1.21 3.80 13.10
C TYR A 26 0.12 3.00 12.37
N GLY A 27 0.14 3.04 11.04
CA GLY A 27 -0.64 2.14 10.19
C GLY A 27 0.10 0.83 9.96
N VAL A 28 -0.39 -0.23 10.59
CA VAL A 28 0.21 -1.58 10.53
C VAL A 28 -0.69 -2.48 9.68
N GLY A 29 -0.12 -3.07 8.63
CA GLY A 29 -0.85 -3.89 7.65
C GLY A 29 -0.27 -5.29 7.56
N SER A 30 0.62 -5.51 6.60
CA SER A 30 1.18 -6.83 6.27
C SER A 30 1.68 -7.62 7.48
N SER A 31 2.32 -7.00 8.47
CA SER A 31 2.80 -7.72 9.66
C SER A 31 1.69 -8.31 10.55
N LEU A 32 0.43 -7.89 10.38
CA LEU A 32 -0.73 -8.45 11.09
C LEU A 32 -1.47 -9.51 10.27
N VAL A 33 -1.41 -9.41 8.94
CA VAL A 33 -2.23 -10.22 8.02
C VAL A 33 -1.43 -11.19 7.16
N ALA A 34 -0.10 -11.17 7.25
CA ALA A 34 0.78 -12.08 6.52
C ALA A 34 0.68 -13.49 7.08
N ASN A 35 -0.39 -14.20 6.69
CA ASN A 35 -0.51 -15.64 6.84
C ASN A 35 0.35 -16.33 5.77
N HIS A 36 1.65 -16.44 6.04
CA HIS A 36 2.58 -17.42 5.44
C HIS A 36 2.62 -17.56 3.89
N GLY A 37 2.38 -16.51 3.10
CA GLY A 37 2.53 -16.58 1.64
C GLY A 37 2.55 -15.24 0.91
N ASP A 38 3.17 -15.23 -0.28
CA ASP A 38 3.30 -14.08 -1.19
C ASP A 38 2.00 -13.86 -1.99
N PHE A 39 0.96 -13.36 -1.33
CA PHE A 39 -0.32 -12.99 -1.97
C PHE A 39 -0.46 -11.47 -2.17
N ASP A 40 0.66 -10.78 -2.37
CA ASP A 40 0.68 -9.33 -2.54
C ASP A 40 0.14 -8.92 -3.90
N PHE A 41 -1.18 -8.75 -3.98
CA PHE A 41 -1.82 -8.08 -5.10
C PHE A 41 -1.94 -6.59 -4.83
N THR A 42 -1.56 -5.79 -5.83
CA THR A 42 -1.71 -4.33 -5.78
C THR A 42 -2.63 -3.88 -6.89
N ALA A 43 -3.60 -3.04 -6.53
CA ALA A 43 -4.45 -2.33 -7.47
C ALA A 43 -4.05 -0.86 -7.44
N ASP A 44 -3.84 -0.28 -8.62
CA ASP A 44 -3.50 1.13 -8.77
C ASP A 44 -4.41 1.78 -9.79
N ILE A 45 -4.70 3.06 -9.58
CA ILE A 45 -5.26 3.90 -10.62
C ILE A 45 -4.17 4.09 -11.69
N VAL A 46 -4.48 3.64 -12.91
CA VAL A 46 -3.60 3.76 -14.08
C VAL A 46 -4.20 4.63 -15.19
N ARG A 47 -5.51 4.92 -15.10
CA ARG A 47 -6.25 5.75 -16.05
C ARG A 47 -7.39 6.48 -15.33
N THR A 48 -7.55 7.77 -15.60
CA THR A 48 -8.64 8.62 -15.11
C THR A 48 -9.25 9.34 -16.29
N ASP A 49 -10.58 9.33 -16.44
CA ASP A 49 -11.29 9.97 -17.57
C ASP A 49 -10.73 9.58 -18.95
N GLY A 50 -10.36 8.30 -19.10
CA GLY A 50 -9.76 7.78 -20.34
C GLY A 50 -8.29 8.17 -20.57
N LYS A 51 -7.69 9.01 -19.72
CA LYS A 51 -6.30 9.50 -19.86
C LYS A 51 -5.32 8.73 -18.95
N PRO A 52 -4.09 8.44 -19.40
CA PRO A 52 -3.07 7.80 -18.58
C PRO A 52 -2.78 8.60 -17.30
N ALA A 53 -2.76 7.93 -16.16
CA ALA A 53 -2.60 8.55 -14.84
C ALA A 53 -1.82 7.66 -13.84
N ALA A 54 -1.02 6.72 -14.33
CA ALA A 54 -0.33 5.76 -13.50
C ALA A 54 0.82 6.38 -12.70
N LYS A 55 1.01 5.90 -11.46
CA LYS A 55 2.25 6.15 -10.71
C LYS A 55 3.46 5.52 -11.41
N VAL A 56 4.65 6.07 -11.15
CA VAL A 56 5.92 5.54 -11.70
C VAL A 56 6.04 4.04 -11.43
N GLY A 57 6.46 3.30 -12.45
CA GLY A 57 6.60 1.84 -12.40
C GLY A 57 5.30 1.05 -12.62
N ARG A 58 4.16 1.72 -12.87
CA ARG A 58 2.88 1.08 -13.22
C ARG A 58 2.41 1.51 -14.60
N THR A 59 1.66 0.63 -15.26
CA THR A 59 1.07 0.90 -16.58
C THR A 59 -0.29 0.23 -16.69
N PHE A 60 -1.15 0.76 -17.56
CA PHE A 60 -2.41 0.10 -17.89
C PHE A 60 -2.14 -1.22 -18.62
N LYS A 61 -2.69 -2.32 -18.09
CA LYS A 61 -2.65 -3.64 -18.71
C LYS A 61 -4.08 -4.06 -19.05
N PRO A 62 -4.46 -4.12 -20.34
CA PRO A 62 -5.80 -4.56 -20.72
C PRO A 62 -5.99 -6.01 -20.29
N ASN A 63 -7.17 -6.33 -19.74
CA ASN A 63 -7.55 -7.67 -19.36
C ASN A 63 -8.91 -7.99 -19.99
N ALA A 64 -8.93 -8.96 -20.91
CA ALA A 64 -10.12 -9.35 -21.64
C ALA A 64 -11.25 -9.93 -20.76
N ARG A 65 -10.94 -10.28 -19.50
CA ARG A 65 -11.92 -10.77 -18.52
C ARG A 65 -12.58 -9.66 -17.70
N LEU A 66 -12.14 -8.40 -17.84
CA LEU A 66 -12.74 -7.28 -17.11
C LEU A 66 -13.89 -6.69 -17.92
N GLU A 67 -15.04 -6.58 -17.27
CA GLU A 67 -16.24 -5.92 -17.79
C GLU A 67 -16.84 -5.01 -16.72
N LEU A 68 -17.70 -4.08 -17.14
CA LEU A 68 -18.47 -3.27 -16.21
C LEU A 68 -19.52 -4.18 -15.56
N VAL A 69 -19.46 -4.35 -14.24
CA VAL A 69 -20.52 -5.04 -13.49
C VAL A 69 -21.67 -4.04 -13.30
N THR A 70 -22.80 -4.30 -13.97
CA THR A 70 -24.03 -3.50 -13.88
C THR A 70 -24.99 -4.04 -12.83
#